data_AF-A0A453S6V5-F1
#
_entry.id   AF-A0A453S6V5-F1
#
_cell.length_a   1.000
_cell.length_b   1.000
_cell.length_c   1.000
_cell.angle_alpha   90.00
_cell.angle_beta   90.00
_cell.angle_gamma   90.00
#
_symmetry.space_group_name_H-M   'P 1'
#
loop_
_entity.id
_entity.type
_entity.pdbx_description
1 polymer ?
#
loop_
_entity_poly.entity_id
_entity_poly.type
_entity_poly.pdbx_seq_one_letter_code
_entity_poly.pdbx_strand_id
1 'polypeptide(L)' 'LRPGSSLLRDVHKEIPSSGVSGGIMSLIDGSYEYYHYLHDGIDDNGWGCAYRSLQTIMSWYRLQQYSSINVPSHRF' A
#
# COMPACT_ATOMS: atom_id res chain seq x y z
N LEU A 1 4.86 -22.10 -0.30
CA LEU A 1 5.27 -20.82 -0.92
C LEU A 1 4.64 -20.74 -2.29
N ARG A 2 3.56 -19.96 -2.50
CA ARG A 2 3.07 -19.70 -3.86
C ARG A 2 3.90 -18.55 -4.42
N PRO A 3 4.59 -18.73 -5.55
CA PRO A 3 5.25 -17.63 -6.25
C PRO A 3 4.18 -16.75 -6.91
N GLY A 4 4.31 -15.42 -6.80
CA GLY A 4 3.79 -14.52 -7.82
C GLY A 4 2.39 -13.93 -7.64
N SER A 5 2.07 -13.37 -6.48
CA SER A 5 1.25 -12.15 -6.49
C SER A 5 2.19 -10.99 -6.21
N SER A 6 2.69 -10.34 -7.26
CA SER A 6 3.28 -9.02 -7.09
C SER A 6 2.20 -8.10 -6.53
N LEU A 7 2.43 -7.50 -5.37
CA LEU A 7 1.53 -6.50 -4.79
C LEU A 7 1.13 -5.48 -5.86
N LEU A 8 -0.15 -5.11 -5.88
CA LEU A 8 -0.60 -4.04 -6.75
C LEU A 8 0.14 -2.76 -6.36
N ARG A 9 0.61 -2.00 -7.36
CA ARG A 9 1.38 -0.78 -7.18
C ARG A 9 0.60 0.40 -7.71
N ASP A 10 0.68 1.52 -7.00
CA ASP A 10 0.12 2.81 -7.42
C ASP A 10 -1.34 2.72 -7.88
N VAL A 11 -2.16 1.93 -7.18
CA VAL A 11 -3.55 1.63 -7.57
C VAL A 11 -4.42 2.87 -7.80
N HIS A 12 -4.03 4.02 -7.23
CA HIS A 12 -4.70 5.29 -7.46
C HIS A 12 -4.59 5.82 -8.89
N LYS A 13 -3.60 5.38 -9.69
CA LYS A 13 -3.38 5.84 -11.07
C LYS A 13 -4.47 5.39 -12.05
N GLU A 14 -5.10 4.26 -11.76
CA GLU A 14 -6.18 3.70 -12.59
C GLU A 14 -7.56 4.26 -12.23
N ILE A 15 -7.64 5.17 -11.25
CA ILE A 15 -8.90 5.78 -10.81
C ILE A 15 -9.16 7.03 -11.66
N PRO A 16 -10.34 7.14 -12.31
CA PRO A 16 -10.71 8.34 -13.05
C PRO A 16 -10.71 9.59 -12.17
N SER A 17 -10.54 10.76 -12.80
CA SER A 17 -10.63 12.04 -12.09
C SER A 17 -11.98 12.17 -11.36
N SER A 18 -11.99 12.84 -10.20
CA SER A 18 -13.20 13.03 -9.38
C SER A 18 -14.32 13.85 -10.04
N GLY A 19 -14.04 14.52 -11.17
CA GLY A 19 -15.01 15.37 -11.87
C GLY A 19 -15.25 16.74 -11.21
N VAL A 20 -14.50 17.09 -10.15
CA VAL A 20 -14.62 18.38 -9.46
C VAL A 20 -14.09 19.51 -10.37
N SER A 21 -14.99 20.37 -10.83
CA SER A 21 -14.65 21.53 -11.68
C SER A 21 -13.91 22.60 -10.87
N GLY A 22 -12.81 23.13 -11.41
CA GLY A 22 -11.99 24.17 -10.76
C GLY A 22 -11.23 23.72 -9.51
N GLY A 23 -11.25 22.42 -9.18
CA GLY A 23 -10.51 21.86 -8.05
C GLY A 23 -9.02 21.71 -8.34
N ILE A 24 -8.20 21.80 -7.29
CA ILE A 24 -6.77 21.48 -7.34
C ILE A 24 -6.58 20.07 -6.78
N MET A 25 -5.94 19.20 -7.55
CA MET A 25 -5.66 17.83 -7.15
C MET A 25 -4.25 17.73 -6.55
N SER A 26 -4.16 17.22 -5.32
CA SER A 26 -2.90 16.91 -4.65
C SER A 26 -2.85 15.42 -4.37
N LEU A 27 -1.90 14.73 -4.98
CA LEU A 27 -1.69 13.29 -4.83
C LEU A 27 -0.33 13.01 -4.19
N ILE A 28 -0.12 11.75 -3.83
CA ILE A 28 1.18 11.24 -3.42
C ILE A 28 2.20 11.37 -4.56
N ASP A 29 3.44 11.71 -4.20
CA ASP A 29 4.60 11.63 -5.09
C ASP A 29 5.42 10.38 -4.75
N GLY A 30 5.90 9.67 -5.76
CA GLY A 30 6.54 8.36 -5.62
C GLY A 30 5.57 7.17 -5.63
N SER A 31 6.13 5.96 -5.53
CA SER A 31 5.37 4.70 -5.66
C SER A 31 5.12 4.00 -4.34
N TYR A 32 4.02 3.26 -4.23
CA TYR A 32 3.70 2.41 -3.07
C TYR A 32 3.05 1.10 -3.49
N GLU A 33 3.13 0.10 -2.60
CA GLU A 33 2.48 -1.20 -2.74
C GLU A 33 1.20 -1.24 -1.89
N TYR A 34 0.14 -1.83 -2.44
CA TYR A 34 -1.18 -1.86 -1.79
C TYR A 34 -1.33 -3.08 -0.89
N TYR A 35 -1.16 -2.87 0.42
CA TYR A 35 -1.40 -3.89 1.43
C TYR A 35 -2.85 -3.85 1.91
N HIS A 36 -3.50 -5.01 1.95
CA HIS A 36 -4.90 -5.16 2.34
C HIS A 36 -5.10 -6.43 3.18
N TYR A 37 -6.33 -6.62 3.69
CA TYR A 37 -6.68 -7.81 4.48
C TYR A 37 -6.41 -9.12 3.74
N LEU A 38 -6.17 -10.19 4.49
CA LEU A 38 -5.88 -11.52 3.96
C LEU A 38 -4.57 -11.61 3.18
N HIS A 39 -3.75 -10.55 3.18
CA HIS A 39 -2.42 -10.58 2.62
C HIS A 39 -1.50 -11.49 3.47
N ASP A 40 -0.70 -12.30 2.79
CA ASP A 40 0.13 -13.38 3.35
C ASP A 40 -0.63 -14.45 4.14
N GLY A 41 -1.92 -14.64 3.84
CA GLY A 41 -2.74 -15.70 4.45
C GLY A 41 -3.09 -15.44 5.93
N ILE A 42 -2.86 -14.22 6.43
CA ILE A 42 -3.26 -13.81 7.78
C ILE A 42 -4.70 -13.29 7.70
N ASP A 43 -5.62 -13.90 8.46
CA ASP A 43 -6.96 -13.34 8.67
C ASP A 43 -6.91 -12.23 9.70
N ASP A 44 -6.63 -11.03 9.20
CA ASP A 44 -6.58 -9.80 9.96
C ASP A 44 -7.87 -8.98 9.88
N ASN A 45 -8.98 -9.62 9.52
CA ASN A 45 -10.29 -8.98 9.51
C ASN A 45 -10.68 -8.51 10.92
N GLY A 46 -11.11 -7.24 11.01
CA GLY A 46 -11.52 -6.62 12.27
C GLY A 46 -10.39 -6.02 13.12
N TRP A 47 -9.10 -6.30 12.84
CA TRP A 47 -7.99 -5.78 13.65
C TRP A 47 -6.77 -5.30 12.84
N GLY A 48 -6.65 -5.68 11.56
CA GLY A 48 -5.48 -5.41 10.72
C GLY A 48 -5.41 -4.03 10.08
N CYS A 49 -6.44 -3.18 10.22
CA CYS A 49 -6.57 -1.95 9.42
C CYS A 49 -5.34 -1.03 9.51
N ALA A 50 -4.88 -0.78 10.74
CA ALA A 50 -3.71 0.06 11.00
C ALA A 50 -2.41 -0.60 10.52
N TYR A 51 -2.30 -1.93 10.65
CA TYR A 51 -1.14 -2.68 10.19
C TYR A 51 -1.00 -2.64 8.66
N ARG A 52 -2.08 -2.86 7.90
CA ARG A 52 -2.05 -2.78 6.42
C ARG A 52 -1.78 -1.37 5.92
N SER A 53 -2.28 -0.36 6.63
CA SER A 53 -1.96 1.05 6.37
C SER A 53 -0.48 1.33 6.62
N LEU A 54 0.09 0.84 7.73
CA LEU A 54 1.51 0.95 8.03
C LEU A 54 2.36 0.24 6.97
N GLN A 55 1.98 -0.96 6.56
CA GLN A 55 2.70 -1.71 5.52
C GLN A 55 2.75 -0.92 4.19
N THR A 56 1.63 -0.30 3.80
CA THR A 56 1.56 0.59 2.63
C THR A 56 2.52 1.78 2.77
N ILE A 57 2.54 2.45 3.93
CA ILE A 57 3.47 3.57 4.19
C ILE A 57 4.93 3.11 4.15
N MET A 58 5.26 1.98 4.79
CA MET A 58 6.62 1.44 4.80
C MET A 58 7.10 1.04 3.40
N SER A 59 6.18 0.57 2.54
CA SER A 59 6.50 0.27 1.15
C SER A 59 6.93 1.52 0.37
N TRP A 60 6.29 2.67 0.65
CA TRP A 60 6.65 3.96 0.04
C TRP A 60 8.08 4.37 0.46
N TYR A 61 8.41 4.29 1.75
CA TYR A 61 9.78 4.58 2.21
C TYR A 61 10.83 3.68 1.55
N ARG A 62 10.52 2.38 1.38
CA ARG A 62 11.41 1.42 0.74
C ARG A 62 11.61 1.72 -0.74
N LEU A 63 10.53 1.95 -1.48
CA LEU A 63 10.60 2.20 -2.92
C LEU A 63 11.34 3.50 -3.23
N GLN A 64 11.24 4.48 -2.35
CA GLN A 64 11.85 5.81 -2.52
C GLN A 64 13.29 5.85 -2.02
N GLN A 65 13.84 4.71 -1.62
CA GLN A 65 15.21 4.57 -1.12
C GLN A 65 15.48 5.39 0.15
N TYR A 66 14.44 5.76 0.91
CA TYR A 66 14.59 6.37 2.24
C TYR A 66 14.92 5.32 3.31
N SER A 67 14.68 4.04 3.02
CA SER A 67 15.02 2.92 3.90
C SER A 67 15.31 1.66 3.08
N SER A 68 16.25 0.84 3.54
CA SER A 68 16.51 -0.51 3.02
C SER A 68 15.76 -1.59 3.80
N ILE A 69 14.95 -1.22 4.80
CA ILE A 69 14.21 -2.16 5.64
C ILE A 69 13.01 -2.69 4.86
N ASN A 70 12.81 -4.01 4.91
CA ASN A 70 11.64 -4.66 4.31
C ASN A 70 10.36 -4.25 5.04
N VAL A 71 9.23 -4.30 4.33
CA VAL A 71 7.92 -4.06 4.94
C VAL A 71 7.68 -5.10 6.05
N PRO A 72 7.40 -4.68 7.30
CA PRO A 72 7.25 -5.62 8.41
C PRO A 72 5.99 -6.47 8.25
N SER A 73 6.07 -7.73 8.67
CA SER A 73 4.90 -8.59 8.84
C SER A 73 4.22 -8.33 10.20
N HIS A 74 3.01 -8.86 10.38
CA HIS A 74 2.48 -9.04 11.73
C HIS A 74 3.45 -9.91 12.55
N ARG A 75 3.63 -9.57 13.82
CA ARG A 75 4.36 -10.40 14.78
C ARG A 75 3.33 -11.10 15.64
N PHE A 76 3.31 -12.43 15.58
CA PHE A 76 2.69 -13.25 16.62
C PHE A 76 3.71 -13.50 17.72
#